data_AF-A0A317D8B8-F1
#
_entry.id   AF-A0A317D8B8-F1
#
_cell.length_a   1.000
_cell.length_b   1.000
_cell.length_c   1.000
_cell.angle_alpha   90.00
_cell.angle_beta   90.00
_cell.angle_gamma   90.00
#
_symmetry.space_group_name_H-M   'P 1'
#
loop_
_entity.id
_entity.type
_entity.pdbx_description
1 polymer ?
#
loop_
_entity_poly.entity_id
_entity_poly.type
_entity_poly.pdbx_seq_one_letter_code
_entity_poly.pdbx_strand_id
1 'polypeptide(L)'
;MFDGELVIHGYEPPDGGRLVDGNVLLERPGFWPVYLAYMGGAVYDTSAAFEVPESARLDMERTLLDGAQWPVLSVRLTPARGKWWRWLRIVNRNMADDGGLDVLVTSDLGGSAVRIAGLGEFYGPGLCWEELRALADMPDPALSREQRLLLALPFMGDGVVPADARTVVAAALRTVGATGDVDTLVSDLVDPAEGWGDGMWVIRHGVRMCLARHALRHMQDTSLNELREVDLAFGARVARSPSGSREYRPRAAGRTVPRWRFEVVEARVDGVGLRLLGRLDGEIRDGEPARLVDAAAEVPIAAVRVGEDPATRSLFLTIDADVPPPAPGAQLVPADG
;
A
#
# COMPACT_ATOMS: atom_id res chain seq x y z
N MET A 1 -24.69 -11.26 -17.71
CA MET A 1 -23.96 -12.13 -18.66
C MET A 1 -22.74 -11.33 -19.10
N PHE A 2 -21.55 -11.91 -19.06
CA PHE A 2 -20.31 -11.20 -19.43
C PHE A 2 -20.15 -11.18 -20.95
N ASP A 3 -19.90 -10.00 -21.51
CA ASP A 3 -19.66 -9.83 -22.95
C ASP A 3 -18.15 -9.81 -23.22
N GLY A 4 -17.63 -10.92 -23.71
CA GLY A 4 -16.23 -11.05 -24.15
C GLY A 4 -15.36 -11.90 -23.23
N GLU A 5 -14.47 -12.68 -23.85
CA GLU A 5 -13.43 -13.43 -23.17
C GLU A 5 -12.25 -12.51 -22.86
N LEU A 6 -11.82 -12.48 -21.60
CA LEU A 6 -10.63 -11.75 -21.18
C LEU A 6 -9.41 -12.66 -21.36
N VAL A 7 -8.30 -12.14 -21.87
CA VAL A 7 -7.04 -12.87 -21.96
C VAL A 7 -6.02 -12.25 -20.99
N ILE A 8 -5.42 -13.08 -20.14
CA ILE A 8 -4.27 -12.71 -19.31
C ILE A 8 -3.07 -13.52 -19.79
N HIS A 9 -2.10 -12.85 -20.42
CA HIS A 9 -0.90 -13.54 -20.87
C HIS A 9 -0.13 -14.17 -19.70
N GLY A 10 0.19 -15.46 -19.84
CA GLY A 10 0.86 -16.23 -18.79
C GLY A 10 -0.06 -16.70 -17.66
N TYR A 11 -1.38 -16.60 -17.82
CA TYR A 11 -2.36 -17.16 -16.88
C TYR A 11 -3.54 -17.76 -17.64
N GLU A 12 -3.72 -19.07 -17.51
CA GLU A 12 -4.81 -19.81 -18.14
C GLU A 12 -5.57 -20.58 -17.06
N PRO A 13 -6.91 -20.47 -17.01
CA PRO A 13 -7.70 -21.31 -16.12
C PRO A 13 -7.47 -22.80 -16.43
N PRO A 14 -7.18 -23.64 -15.44
CA PRO A 14 -7.28 -25.09 -15.60
C PRO A 14 -8.69 -25.50 -16.06
N ASP A 15 -8.77 -26.67 -16.69
CA ASP A 15 -10.01 -27.37 -17.08
C ASP A 15 -10.97 -26.59 -18.00
N GLY A 16 -10.47 -25.56 -18.69
CA GLY A 16 -11.25 -24.82 -19.69
C GLY A 16 -12.21 -23.79 -19.11
N GLY A 17 -12.02 -23.38 -17.86
CA GLY A 17 -12.69 -22.20 -17.29
C GLY A 17 -12.42 -20.96 -18.14
N ARG A 18 -13.41 -20.08 -18.30
CA ARG A 18 -13.25 -18.87 -19.10
C ARG A 18 -13.06 -17.64 -18.22
N LEU A 19 -11.97 -16.91 -18.43
CA LEU A 19 -11.79 -15.59 -17.84
C LEU A 19 -12.78 -14.60 -18.44
N VAL A 20 -13.51 -13.90 -17.59
CA VAL A 20 -14.53 -12.93 -18.00
C VAL A 20 -14.32 -11.62 -17.26
N ASP A 21 -14.70 -10.50 -17.87
CA ASP A 21 -14.56 -9.19 -17.22
C ASP A 21 -15.49 -9.07 -16.00
N GLY A 22 -14.93 -9.14 -14.80
CA GLY A 22 -15.68 -9.04 -13.55
C GLY A 22 -16.10 -7.62 -13.21
N ASN A 23 -15.54 -6.58 -13.84
CA ASN A 23 -15.77 -5.20 -13.44
C ASN A 23 -17.25 -4.79 -13.57
N VAL A 24 -17.99 -5.42 -14.49
CA VAL A 24 -19.44 -5.21 -14.68
C VAL A 24 -20.26 -5.63 -13.46
N LEU A 25 -19.70 -6.42 -12.53
CA LEU A 25 -20.39 -6.86 -11.33
C LEU A 25 -20.41 -5.78 -10.24
N LEU A 26 -19.47 -4.82 -10.24
CA LEU A 26 -19.33 -3.82 -9.16
C LEU A 26 -20.57 -2.96 -8.95
N GLU A 27 -21.35 -2.76 -10.01
CA GLU A 27 -22.59 -1.97 -10.00
C GLU A 27 -23.83 -2.79 -9.64
N ARG A 28 -23.71 -4.13 -9.61
CA ARG A 28 -24.84 -5.00 -9.31
C ARG A 28 -25.10 -5.03 -7.81
N PRO A 29 -26.37 -5.00 -7.38
CA PRO A 29 -26.73 -5.23 -5.99
C PRO A 29 -26.14 -6.54 -5.47
N GLY A 30 -25.58 -6.51 -4.26
CA GLY A 30 -24.97 -7.67 -3.62
C GLY A 30 -23.48 -7.87 -3.89
N PHE A 31 -22.87 -7.17 -4.86
CA PHE A 31 -21.43 -7.33 -5.14
C PHE A 31 -20.56 -7.07 -3.91
N TRP A 32 -20.63 -5.87 -3.33
CA TRP A 32 -19.78 -5.49 -2.20
C TRP A 32 -19.95 -6.38 -0.96
N PRO A 33 -21.17 -6.67 -0.47
CA PRO A 33 -21.31 -7.56 0.68
C PRO A 33 -20.79 -8.98 0.40
N VAL A 34 -21.03 -9.54 -0.79
CA VAL A 34 -20.51 -10.88 -1.13
C VAL A 34 -18.99 -10.85 -1.28
N TYR A 35 -18.45 -9.87 -2.01
CA TYR A 35 -17.00 -9.72 -2.21
C TYR A 35 -16.27 -9.56 -0.87
N LEU A 36 -16.73 -8.67 0.01
CA LEU A 36 -16.07 -8.42 1.30
C LEU A 36 -16.21 -9.60 2.28
N ALA A 37 -17.33 -10.33 2.25
CA ALA A 37 -17.51 -11.52 3.08
C ALA A 37 -16.59 -12.66 2.64
N TYR A 38 -16.58 -12.98 1.34
CA TYR A 38 -15.81 -14.11 0.82
C TYR A 38 -14.32 -13.81 0.68
N MET A 39 -13.98 -12.57 0.32
CA MET A 39 -12.62 -12.22 -0.06
C MET A 39 -11.92 -11.38 0.99
N GLY A 40 -12.65 -10.50 1.68
CA GLY A 40 -12.09 -9.61 2.70
C GLY A 40 -11.70 -10.28 4.01
N GLY A 41 -11.98 -11.57 4.19
CA GLY A 41 -11.75 -12.26 5.46
C GLY A 41 -12.64 -11.74 6.59
N ALA A 42 -13.73 -11.03 6.27
CA ALA A 42 -14.73 -10.64 7.24
C ALA A 42 -15.38 -11.91 7.78
N VAL A 43 -14.93 -12.35 8.96
CA VAL A 43 -15.48 -13.50 9.70
C VAL A 43 -16.97 -13.27 10.02
N TYR A 44 -17.39 -12.01 10.02
CA TYR A 44 -18.75 -11.59 10.31
C TYR A 44 -19.58 -11.31 9.06
N ASP A 45 -20.88 -11.47 9.25
CA ASP A 45 -21.90 -11.27 8.23
C ASP A 45 -21.94 -9.80 7.76
N THR A 46 -21.55 -9.57 6.51
CA THR A 46 -21.63 -8.25 5.87
C THR A 46 -23.05 -7.73 5.74
N SER A 47 -24.09 -8.58 5.98
CA SER A 47 -25.49 -8.16 5.99
C SER A 47 -25.82 -7.09 7.02
N ALA A 48 -25.07 -7.03 8.13
CA ALA A 48 -25.26 -5.98 9.14
C ALA A 48 -24.85 -4.59 8.65
N ALA A 49 -23.94 -4.52 7.68
CA ALA A 49 -23.44 -3.28 7.10
C ALA A 49 -24.17 -2.89 5.80
N PHE A 50 -24.69 -3.87 5.05
CA PHE A 50 -25.32 -3.67 3.74
C PHE A 50 -26.78 -4.13 3.72
N GLU A 51 -27.70 -3.19 3.47
CA GLU A 51 -29.13 -3.46 3.31
C GLU A 51 -29.44 -3.98 1.89
N VAL A 52 -28.98 -5.20 1.57
CA VAL A 52 -29.22 -5.83 0.26
C VAL A 52 -30.21 -7.00 0.42
N PRO A 53 -31.20 -7.15 -0.48
CA PRO A 53 -32.08 -8.32 -0.48
C PRO A 53 -31.29 -9.63 -0.57
N GLU A 54 -31.68 -10.62 0.24
CA GLU A 54 -31.04 -11.94 0.26
C GLU A 54 -30.97 -12.58 -1.14
N SER A 55 -32.01 -12.42 -1.96
CA SER A 55 -32.05 -12.93 -3.33
C SER A 55 -30.96 -12.32 -4.22
N ALA A 56 -30.65 -11.03 -4.06
CA ALA A 56 -29.57 -10.38 -4.80
C ALA A 56 -28.19 -10.85 -4.31
N ARG A 57 -28.04 -11.08 -3.00
CA ARG A 57 -26.82 -11.67 -2.41
C ARG A 57 -26.56 -13.07 -2.96
N LEU A 58 -27.56 -13.95 -2.94
CA LEU A 58 -27.47 -15.33 -3.45
C LEU A 58 -27.23 -15.38 -4.97
N ASP A 59 -27.84 -14.48 -5.72
CA ASP A 59 -27.59 -14.38 -7.17
C ASP A 59 -26.15 -13.92 -7.48
N MET A 60 -25.64 -12.96 -6.70
CA MET A 60 -24.25 -12.51 -6.81
C MET A 60 -23.27 -13.62 -6.43
N GLU A 61 -23.53 -14.33 -5.34
CA GLU A 61 -22.73 -15.47 -4.89
C GLU A 61 -22.66 -16.57 -5.97
N ARG A 62 -23.82 -16.94 -6.55
CA ARG A 62 -23.86 -17.88 -7.68
C ARG A 62 -23.08 -17.38 -8.90
N THR A 63 -23.12 -16.07 -9.16
CA THR A 63 -22.37 -15.46 -10.28
C THR A 63 -20.86 -15.49 -10.02
N LEU A 64 -20.42 -15.13 -8.81
CA LEU A 64 -19.02 -15.04 -8.45
C LEU A 64 -18.37 -16.42 -8.31
N LEU A 65 -19.14 -17.45 -7.97
CA LEU A 65 -18.67 -18.83 -7.76
C LEU A 65 -19.03 -19.78 -8.92
N ASP A 66 -19.45 -19.26 -10.07
CA ASP A 66 -19.75 -20.08 -11.25
C ASP A 66 -18.47 -20.78 -11.75
N GLY A 67 -18.41 -22.11 -11.70
CA GLY A 67 -17.23 -22.86 -12.15
C GLY A 67 -16.91 -22.71 -13.64
N ALA A 68 -17.90 -22.33 -14.47
CA ALA A 68 -17.69 -22.14 -15.90
C ALA A 68 -17.07 -20.77 -16.25
N GLN A 69 -17.11 -19.82 -15.31
CA GLN A 69 -16.72 -18.43 -15.55
C GLN A 69 -15.87 -17.93 -14.39
N TRP A 70 -14.72 -17.36 -14.68
CA TRP A 70 -13.80 -16.87 -13.67
C TRP A 70 -13.76 -15.34 -13.77
N PRO A 71 -14.63 -14.62 -13.02
CA PRO A 71 -14.65 -13.17 -13.06
C PRO A 71 -13.31 -12.59 -12.65
N VAL A 72 -12.79 -11.68 -13.48
CA VAL A 72 -11.55 -10.95 -13.22
C VAL A 72 -11.84 -9.50 -12.93
N LEU A 73 -11.60 -9.08 -11.69
CA LEU A 73 -11.69 -7.68 -11.29
C LEU A 73 -10.36 -7.01 -11.62
N SER A 74 -10.43 -5.96 -12.43
CA SER A 74 -9.27 -5.36 -13.09
C SER A 74 -9.11 -3.92 -12.64
N VAL A 75 -8.04 -3.65 -11.89
CA VAL A 75 -7.70 -2.31 -11.40
C VAL A 75 -6.49 -1.79 -12.17
N ARG A 76 -6.60 -0.57 -12.69
CA ARG A 76 -5.51 0.03 -13.46
C ARG A 76 -4.38 0.47 -12.53
N LEU A 77 -3.15 0.10 -12.91
CA LEU A 77 -1.92 0.51 -12.22
C LEU A 77 -1.21 1.62 -13.00
N THR A 78 0.07 1.86 -12.68
CA THR A 78 0.86 2.83 -13.44
C THR A 78 1.03 2.41 -14.91
N PRO A 79 1.18 3.39 -15.83
CA PRO A 79 1.46 3.10 -17.22
C PRO A 79 2.74 2.26 -17.39
N ALA A 80 2.72 1.27 -18.28
CA ALA A 80 3.87 0.46 -18.63
C ALA A 80 4.85 1.25 -19.51
N ARG A 81 4.40 1.63 -20.71
CA ARG A 81 5.13 2.48 -21.67
C ARG A 81 4.15 3.08 -22.66
N GLY A 82 4.20 4.40 -22.88
CA GLY A 82 3.30 5.05 -23.83
C GLY A 82 1.83 4.84 -23.45
N LYS A 83 1.05 4.19 -24.33
CA LYS A 83 -0.39 3.95 -24.16
C LYS A 83 -0.75 2.62 -23.48
N TRP A 84 0.25 1.83 -23.08
CA TRP A 84 0.06 0.50 -22.51
C TRP A 84 0.00 0.55 -20.99
N TRP A 85 -0.93 -0.20 -20.39
CA TRP A 85 -1.18 -0.18 -18.95
C TRP A 85 -0.64 -1.43 -18.26
N ARG A 86 -0.33 -1.27 -16.97
CA ARG A 86 -0.23 -2.38 -16.04
C ARG A 86 -1.54 -2.51 -15.27
N TRP A 87 -1.81 -3.71 -14.79
CA TRP A 87 -3.05 -4.04 -14.12
C TRP A 87 -2.80 -4.86 -12.86
N LEU A 88 -3.59 -4.61 -11.84
CA LEU A 88 -3.86 -5.57 -10.79
C LEU A 88 -5.10 -6.37 -11.23
N ARG A 89 -4.95 -7.68 -11.38
CA ARG A 89 -6.03 -8.59 -11.77
C ARG A 89 -6.35 -9.48 -10.57
N ILE A 90 -7.59 -9.43 -10.12
CA ILE A 90 -8.10 -10.28 -9.05
C ILE A 90 -9.00 -11.32 -9.72
N VAL A 91 -8.48 -12.52 -9.88
CA VAL A 91 -9.17 -13.62 -10.56
C VAL A 91 -9.93 -14.43 -9.52
N ASN A 92 -11.26 -14.51 -9.66
CA ASN A 92 -12.07 -15.47 -8.91
C ASN A 92 -11.88 -16.86 -9.54
N ARG A 93 -10.98 -17.64 -8.95
CA ARG A 93 -10.63 -19.00 -9.37
C ARG A 93 -11.73 -19.94 -8.88
N ASN A 94 -12.67 -20.29 -9.74
CA ASN A 94 -13.84 -21.10 -9.38
C ASN A 94 -13.64 -22.57 -9.72
N MET A 95 -12.64 -23.23 -9.14
CA MET A 95 -12.51 -24.68 -9.22
C MET A 95 -13.37 -25.34 -8.14
N ALA A 96 -14.01 -26.47 -8.48
CA ALA A 96 -14.94 -27.16 -7.57
C ALA A 96 -14.29 -27.56 -6.23
N ASP A 97 -13.04 -27.99 -6.25
CA ASP A 97 -12.32 -28.51 -5.08
C ASP A 97 -11.16 -27.62 -4.61
N ASP A 98 -10.83 -26.57 -5.36
CA ASP A 98 -9.69 -25.69 -5.10
C ASP A 98 -10.03 -24.23 -5.51
N GLY A 99 -11.22 -23.80 -5.12
CA GLY A 99 -11.67 -22.44 -5.35
C GLY A 99 -10.81 -21.42 -4.60
N GLY A 100 -10.77 -20.17 -5.06
CA GLY A 100 -10.08 -19.10 -4.34
C GLY A 100 -9.89 -17.84 -5.19
N LEU A 101 -8.95 -17.01 -4.77
CA LEU A 101 -8.50 -15.86 -5.55
C LEU A 101 -7.05 -16.00 -5.95
N ASP A 102 -6.75 -15.52 -7.15
CA ASP A 102 -5.39 -15.17 -7.56
C ASP A 102 -5.27 -13.68 -7.80
N VAL A 103 -4.24 -13.07 -7.24
CA VAL A 103 -3.94 -11.65 -7.42
C VAL A 103 -2.69 -11.52 -8.24
N LEU A 104 -2.84 -10.96 -9.44
CA LEU A 104 -1.78 -10.89 -10.44
C LEU A 104 -1.45 -9.45 -10.77
N VAL A 105 -0.17 -9.16 -10.97
CA VAL A 105 0.29 -7.96 -11.67
C VAL A 105 0.58 -8.33 -13.12
N THR A 106 -0.05 -7.61 -14.05
CA THR A 106 0.05 -7.90 -15.48
C THR A 106 0.28 -6.62 -16.30
N SER A 107 0.60 -6.77 -17.59
CA SER A 107 0.90 -5.67 -18.50
C SER A 107 0.32 -5.94 -19.89
N ASP A 108 -0.25 -4.91 -20.51
CA ASP A 108 -0.78 -5.01 -21.89
C ASP A 108 0.33 -5.23 -22.93
N LEU A 109 1.59 -4.95 -22.57
CA LEU A 109 2.75 -5.24 -23.43
C LEU A 109 3.03 -6.75 -23.56
N GLY A 110 2.28 -7.58 -22.86
CA GLY A 110 2.58 -9.00 -22.70
C GLY A 110 3.69 -9.25 -21.67
N GLY A 111 4.06 -10.51 -21.52
CA GLY A 111 4.94 -11.00 -20.46
C GLY A 111 4.20 -11.93 -19.49
N SER A 112 4.92 -12.46 -18.51
CA SER A 112 4.34 -13.31 -17.47
C SER A 112 3.49 -12.50 -16.50
N ALA A 113 2.30 -13.01 -16.17
CA ALA A 113 1.53 -12.54 -15.03
C ALA A 113 2.27 -12.91 -13.72
N VAL A 114 2.51 -11.92 -12.86
CA VAL A 114 3.19 -12.15 -11.58
C VAL A 114 2.15 -12.26 -10.48
N ARG A 115 1.99 -13.44 -9.89
CA ARG A 115 1.11 -13.64 -8.73
C ARG A 115 1.73 -13.02 -7.48
N ILE A 116 0.99 -12.18 -6.78
CA ILE A 116 1.44 -11.48 -5.57
C ILE A 116 0.68 -11.93 -4.31
N ALA A 117 -0.51 -12.51 -4.46
CA ALA A 117 -1.29 -13.10 -3.38
C ALA A 117 -2.30 -14.14 -3.92
N GLY A 118 -2.87 -14.93 -3.02
CA GLY A 118 -4.03 -15.79 -3.29
C GLY A 118 -4.65 -16.38 -2.01
N LEU A 119 -5.98 -16.38 -1.93
CA LEU A 119 -6.72 -16.74 -0.70
C LEU A 119 -6.96 -18.24 -0.53
N GLY A 120 -7.01 -19.04 -1.61
CA GLY A 120 -7.27 -20.49 -1.49
C GLY A 120 -6.12 -21.27 -0.85
N GLU A 121 -4.89 -20.91 -1.22
CA GLU A 121 -3.67 -21.55 -0.70
C GLU A 121 -3.01 -20.73 0.43
N PHE A 122 -3.68 -19.65 0.88
CA PHE A 122 -3.18 -18.70 1.87
C PHE A 122 -1.80 -18.10 1.52
N TYR A 123 -1.63 -17.65 0.28
CA TYR A 123 -0.46 -16.89 -0.15
C TYR A 123 -0.65 -15.38 0.03
N GLY A 124 0.12 -14.75 0.92
CA GLY A 124 0.08 -13.31 1.14
C GLY A 124 0.84 -12.84 2.39
N PRO A 125 0.83 -11.53 2.68
CA PRO A 125 0.10 -10.49 1.96
C PRO A 125 0.76 -10.11 0.62
N GLY A 126 -0.01 -9.54 -0.30
CA GLY A 126 0.46 -9.07 -1.60
C GLY A 126 0.80 -7.58 -1.66
N LEU A 127 0.23 -6.78 -0.74
CA LEU A 127 0.36 -5.33 -0.70
C LEU A 127 0.65 -4.84 0.72
N CYS A 128 1.47 -3.78 0.83
CA CYS A 128 1.47 -2.96 2.04
C CYS A 128 0.39 -1.87 1.95
N TRP A 129 0.09 -1.21 3.07
CA TRP A 129 -0.86 -0.10 3.15
C TRP A 129 -0.46 1.08 2.25
N GLU A 130 0.85 1.37 2.16
CA GLU A 130 1.35 2.42 1.27
C GLU A 130 1.01 2.14 -0.20
N GLU A 131 1.16 0.88 -0.63
CA GLU A 131 0.83 0.44 -1.99
C GLU A 131 -0.68 0.43 -2.24
N LEU A 132 -1.46 0.02 -1.25
CA LEU A 132 -2.92 0.09 -1.29
C LEU A 132 -3.42 1.52 -1.49
N ARG A 133 -2.93 2.48 -0.68
CA ARG A 133 -3.28 3.90 -0.83
C ARG A 133 -2.80 4.45 -2.16
N ALA A 134 -1.56 4.14 -2.53
CA ALA A 134 -1.01 4.56 -3.80
C ALA A 134 -1.85 4.07 -4.99
N LEU A 135 -2.31 2.82 -4.95
CA LEU A 135 -3.22 2.22 -5.92
C LEU A 135 -4.57 2.94 -5.96
N ALA A 136 -5.15 3.23 -4.79
CA ALA A 136 -6.43 3.95 -4.70
C ALA A 136 -6.33 5.39 -5.24
N ASP A 137 -5.17 6.03 -5.09
CA ASP A 137 -4.94 7.40 -5.57
C ASP A 137 -4.53 7.47 -7.05
N MET A 138 -4.27 6.34 -7.72
CA MET A 138 -3.96 6.37 -9.16
C MET A 138 -5.15 6.90 -9.98
N PRO A 139 -4.94 7.53 -11.14
CA PRO A 139 -6.05 7.85 -12.03
C PRO A 139 -6.66 6.57 -12.61
N ASP A 140 -7.98 6.43 -12.56
CA ASP A 140 -8.72 5.34 -13.21
C ASP A 140 -10.06 5.88 -13.73
N PRO A 141 -10.38 5.74 -15.03
CA PRO A 141 -11.64 6.23 -15.60
C PRO A 141 -12.84 5.32 -15.31
N ALA A 142 -12.60 4.04 -14.95
CA ALA A 142 -13.64 3.05 -14.75
C ALA A 142 -13.98 2.85 -13.27
N LEU A 143 -12.99 2.97 -12.40
CA LEU A 143 -13.15 2.71 -10.96
C LEU A 143 -12.88 3.96 -10.12
N SER A 144 -13.80 4.24 -9.19
CA SER A 144 -13.57 5.25 -8.15
C SER A 144 -12.39 4.87 -7.27
N ARG A 145 -11.88 5.84 -6.52
CA ARG A 145 -10.81 5.64 -5.54
C ARG A 145 -11.21 4.61 -4.48
N GLU A 146 -12.44 4.69 -4.00
CA GLU A 146 -12.99 3.87 -2.93
C GLU A 146 -13.18 2.42 -3.38
N GLN A 147 -13.67 2.20 -4.60
CA GLN A 147 -13.79 0.86 -5.17
C GLN A 147 -12.42 0.20 -5.31
N ARG A 148 -11.40 0.92 -5.79
CA ARG A 148 -10.04 0.38 -5.93
C ARG A 148 -9.40 0.05 -4.60
N LEU A 149 -9.61 0.90 -3.59
CA LEU A 149 -9.20 0.63 -2.22
C LEU A 149 -9.83 -0.68 -1.73
N LEU A 150 -11.16 -0.82 -1.80
CA LEU A 150 -11.86 -1.99 -1.25
C LEU A 150 -11.59 -3.29 -2.02
N LEU A 151 -11.36 -3.22 -3.34
CA LEU A 151 -10.94 -4.38 -4.13
C LEU A 151 -9.54 -4.89 -3.75
N ALA A 152 -8.63 -4.00 -3.39
CA ALA A 152 -7.25 -4.38 -3.09
C ALA A 152 -7.01 -4.63 -1.59
N LEU A 153 -7.89 -4.12 -0.72
CA LEU A 153 -7.79 -4.23 0.74
C LEU A 153 -7.58 -5.67 1.25
N PRO A 154 -8.25 -6.72 0.71
CA PRO A 154 -8.06 -8.08 1.21
C PRO A 154 -6.64 -8.64 1.10
N PHE A 155 -5.84 -8.06 0.20
CA PHE A 155 -4.47 -8.50 -0.08
C PHE A 155 -3.44 -7.64 0.62
N MET A 156 -3.90 -6.66 1.40
CA MET A 156 -3.08 -5.84 2.26
C MET A 156 -2.74 -6.61 3.53
N GLY A 157 -1.50 -6.52 3.97
CA GLY A 157 -1.11 -6.92 5.31
C GLY A 157 0.13 -6.14 5.71
N ASP A 158 0.04 -5.42 6.81
CA ASP A 158 1.14 -4.64 7.41
C ASP A 158 1.22 -4.97 8.89
N GLY A 159 2.45 -5.08 9.42
CA GLY A 159 2.65 -5.24 10.86
C GLY A 159 2.30 -3.98 11.66
N VAL A 160 2.19 -2.82 11.00
CA VAL A 160 1.76 -1.56 11.62
C VAL A 160 0.85 -0.81 10.65
N VAL A 161 -0.45 -0.88 10.90
CA VAL A 161 -1.44 -0.13 10.11
C VAL A 161 -1.50 1.33 10.60
N PRO A 162 -1.50 2.34 9.72
CA PRO A 162 -1.62 3.74 10.13
C PRO A 162 -2.92 4.06 10.86
N ALA A 163 -2.86 5.02 11.78
CA ALA A 163 -4.00 5.40 12.62
C ALA A 163 -5.24 5.87 11.83
N ASP A 164 -5.07 6.38 10.61
CA ASP A 164 -6.17 6.84 9.76
C ASP A 164 -6.81 5.73 8.90
N ALA A 165 -6.24 4.52 8.88
CA ALA A 165 -6.67 3.45 7.98
C ALA A 165 -8.14 3.08 8.17
N ARG A 166 -8.58 2.92 9.42
CA ARG A 166 -9.97 2.64 9.76
C ARG A 166 -10.92 3.71 9.24
N THR A 167 -10.54 4.99 9.35
CA THR A 167 -11.34 6.11 8.83
C THR A 167 -11.43 6.07 7.30
N VAL A 168 -10.31 5.78 6.62
CA VAL A 168 -10.26 5.68 5.16
C VAL A 168 -11.12 4.53 4.64
N VAL A 169 -11.04 3.35 5.27
CA VAL A 169 -11.85 2.18 4.90
C VAL A 169 -13.33 2.43 5.18
N ALA A 170 -13.67 3.01 6.34
CA ALA A 170 -15.06 3.35 6.69
C ALA A 170 -15.69 4.31 5.67
N ALA A 171 -14.94 5.32 5.21
CA ALA A 171 -15.40 6.23 4.17
C ALA A 171 -15.63 5.50 2.84
N ALA A 172 -14.72 4.61 2.45
CA ALA A 172 -14.86 3.82 1.23
C ALA A 172 -16.08 2.89 1.27
N LEU A 173 -16.32 2.21 2.39
CA LEU A 173 -17.49 1.34 2.59
C LEU A 173 -18.81 2.10 2.42
N ARG A 174 -18.90 3.29 3.03
CA ARG A 174 -20.09 4.15 2.88
C ARG A 174 -20.29 4.59 1.44
N THR A 175 -19.22 4.93 0.73
CA THR A 175 -19.29 5.29 -0.70
C THR A 175 -19.83 4.16 -1.58
N VAL A 176 -19.51 2.90 -1.26
CA VAL A 176 -20.03 1.74 -2.00
C VAL A 176 -21.38 1.22 -1.49
N GLY A 177 -22.01 1.94 -0.56
CA GLY A 177 -23.39 1.70 -0.13
C GLY A 177 -23.57 1.00 1.21
N ALA A 178 -22.53 0.90 2.06
CA ALA A 178 -22.70 0.43 3.43
C ALA A 178 -23.39 1.51 4.28
N THR A 179 -24.51 1.16 4.92
CA THR A 179 -25.34 2.07 5.73
C THR A 179 -25.53 1.62 7.17
N GLY A 180 -25.27 0.34 7.47
CA GLY A 180 -25.44 -0.26 8.79
C GLY A 180 -24.17 -0.20 9.66
N ASP A 181 -23.81 -1.33 10.28
CA ASP A 181 -22.66 -1.45 11.18
C ASP A 181 -21.31 -1.46 10.43
N VAL A 182 -20.91 -0.28 9.96
CA VAL A 182 -19.65 -0.07 9.24
C VAL A 182 -18.44 -0.25 10.15
N ASP A 183 -18.53 0.11 11.44
CA ASP A 183 -17.35 0.15 12.31
C ASP A 183 -16.86 -1.25 12.70
N THR A 184 -17.80 -2.20 12.89
CA THR A 184 -17.47 -3.62 13.04
C THR A 184 -16.81 -4.16 11.77
N LEU A 185 -17.42 -3.94 10.61
CA LEU A 185 -16.86 -4.39 9.33
C LEU A 185 -15.47 -3.82 9.05
N VAL A 186 -15.23 -2.55 9.38
CA VAL A 186 -13.90 -1.91 9.28
C VAL A 186 -12.88 -2.61 10.16
N SER A 187 -13.28 -2.98 11.39
CA SER A 187 -12.38 -3.67 12.32
C SER A 187 -11.94 -5.01 11.75
N ASP A 188 -12.87 -5.76 11.15
CA ASP A 188 -12.57 -7.08 10.56
C ASP A 188 -11.67 -6.97 9.32
N LEU A 189 -11.91 -5.97 8.48
CA LEU A 189 -11.18 -5.81 7.22
C LEU A 189 -9.77 -5.22 7.42
N VAL A 190 -9.59 -4.36 8.41
CA VAL A 190 -8.30 -3.69 8.66
C VAL A 190 -7.40 -4.52 9.58
N ASP A 191 -8.00 -5.19 10.56
CA ASP A 191 -7.29 -5.99 11.57
C ASP A 191 -7.86 -7.43 11.61
N PRO A 192 -7.75 -8.21 10.51
CA PRO A 192 -8.33 -9.54 10.44
C PRO A 192 -7.69 -10.47 11.48
N ALA A 193 -8.53 -11.06 12.33
CA ALA A 193 -8.10 -11.99 13.38
C ALA A 193 -7.35 -13.21 12.82
N GLU A 194 -7.71 -13.63 11.61
CA GLU A 194 -7.09 -14.73 10.85
C GLU A 194 -6.59 -14.21 9.49
N GLY A 195 -5.72 -13.20 9.53
CA GLY A 195 -5.10 -12.63 8.33
C GLY A 195 -3.79 -13.29 7.90
N TRP A 196 -3.05 -12.60 7.04
CA TRP A 196 -1.72 -12.97 6.56
C TRP A 196 -0.61 -12.99 7.63
N GLY A 197 -0.94 -12.60 8.86
CA GLY A 197 -0.01 -12.27 9.94
C GLY A 197 0.62 -10.87 9.77
N ASP A 198 1.56 -10.53 10.65
CA ASP A 198 2.25 -9.24 10.62
C ASP A 198 3.10 -9.12 9.35
N GLY A 199 2.57 -8.40 8.35
CA GLY A 199 3.28 -8.11 7.11
C GLY A 199 4.53 -7.28 7.38
N MET A 200 5.70 -7.91 7.45
CA MET A 200 6.98 -7.22 7.60
C MET A 200 7.56 -6.90 6.23
N TRP A 201 7.40 -5.66 5.80
CA TRP A 201 7.92 -5.18 4.52
C TRP A 201 9.31 -4.59 4.64
N VAL A 202 10.19 -4.96 3.71
CA VAL A 202 11.58 -4.46 3.64
C VAL A 202 11.93 -4.10 2.20
N ILE A 203 12.86 -3.18 2.02
CA ILE A 203 13.48 -2.92 0.72
C ILE A 203 14.82 -3.66 0.67
N ARG A 204 14.98 -4.59 -0.28
CA ARG A 204 16.24 -5.30 -0.56
C ARG A 204 16.50 -5.32 -2.06
N HIS A 205 17.76 -5.13 -2.46
CA HIS A 205 18.14 -5.06 -3.89
C HIS A 205 17.34 -4.00 -4.68
N GLY A 206 16.93 -2.95 -3.97
CA GLY A 206 16.08 -1.89 -4.50
C GLY A 206 14.59 -2.20 -4.44
N VAL A 207 14.13 -3.46 -4.38
CA VAL A 207 12.70 -3.79 -4.46
C VAL A 207 12.05 -3.98 -3.09
N ARG A 208 10.74 -3.69 -2.99
CA ARG A 208 9.95 -4.01 -1.80
C ARG A 208 9.62 -5.51 -1.78
N MET A 209 9.89 -6.12 -0.63
CA MET A 209 9.64 -7.53 -0.32
C MET A 209 8.90 -7.65 1.00
N CYS A 210 8.08 -8.69 1.14
CA CYS A 210 7.47 -9.08 2.40
C CYS A 210 8.23 -10.27 2.99
N LEU A 211 8.46 -10.23 4.30
CA LEU A 211 9.13 -11.29 5.06
C LEU A 211 8.14 -12.20 5.80
N ALA A 212 6.84 -12.00 5.62
CA ALA A 212 5.84 -12.91 6.16
C ALA A 212 5.97 -14.29 5.52
N ARG A 213 5.72 -15.34 6.31
CA ARG A 213 6.00 -16.74 5.97
C ARG A 213 5.36 -17.20 4.66
N HIS A 214 4.20 -16.65 4.31
CA HIS A 214 3.40 -17.06 3.17
C HIS A 214 3.38 -16.04 2.03
N ALA A 215 4.20 -14.98 2.11
CA ALA A 215 4.18 -13.93 1.12
C ALA A 215 4.97 -14.31 -0.14
N LEU A 216 4.31 -14.24 -1.30
CA LEU A 216 4.96 -14.48 -2.59
C LEU A 216 5.97 -13.38 -2.95
N ARG A 217 5.84 -12.19 -2.35
CA ARG A 217 6.72 -11.04 -2.57
C ARG A 217 8.06 -11.20 -1.85
N HIS A 218 8.74 -12.32 -2.06
CA HIS A 218 10.04 -12.65 -1.52
C HIS A 218 10.90 -13.36 -2.59
N MET A 219 12.23 -13.24 -2.52
CA MET A 219 13.12 -13.82 -3.56
C MET A 219 13.17 -15.35 -3.58
N GLN A 220 12.61 -16.02 -2.58
CA GLN A 220 12.47 -17.48 -2.58
C GLN A 220 11.38 -17.95 -3.56
N ASP A 221 10.37 -17.11 -3.77
CA ASP A 221 9.13 -17.48 -4.48
C ASP A 221 8.95 -16.69 -5.78
N THR A 222 9.45 -15.46 -5.84
CA THR A 222 9.35 -14.57 -7.02
C THR A 222 10.73 -14.08 -7.43
N SER A 223 11.05 -14.13 -8.72
CA SER A 223 12.35 -13.69 -9.21
C SER A 223 12.56 -12.17 -9.00
N LEU A 224 13.82 -11.74 -8.86
CA LEU A 224 14.13 -10.32 -8.69
C LEU A 224 13.60 -9.44 -9.84
N ASN A 225 13.50 -9.97 -11.06
CA ASN A 225 12.94 -9.22 -12.18
C ASN A 225 11.42 -9.06 -12.07
N GLU A 226 10.71 -10.10 -11.66
CA GLU A 226 9.26 -10.03 -11.41
C GLU A 226 8.95 -9.10 -10.24
N LEU A 227 9.71 -9.16 -9.15
CA LEU A 227 9.57 -8.20 -8.03
C LEU A 227 9.77 -6.75 -8.48
N ARG A 228 10.70 -6.49 -9.39
CA ARG A 228 10.88 -5.16 -9.98
C ARG A 228 9.68 -4.74 -10.83
N GLU A 229 9.12 -5.64 -11.62
CA GLU A 229 7.92 -5.33 -12.41
C GLU A 229 6.72 -5.02 -11.53
N VAL A 230 6.55 -5.76 -10.42
CA VAL A 230 5.51 -5.48 -9.42
C VAL A 230 5.67 -4.07 -8.85
N ASP A 231 6.83 -3.74 -8.30
CA ASP A 231 7.05 -2.39 -7.74
C ASP A 231 6.92 -1.28 -8.79
N LEU A 232 7.39 -1.52 -10.02
CA LEU A 232 7.20 -0.56 -11.12
C LEU A 232 5.72 -0.33 -11.37
N ALA A 233 4.89 -1.37 -11.29
CA ALA A 233 3.44 -1.25 -11.39
C ALA A 233 2.84 -0.37 -10.29
N PHE A 234 3.38 -0.42 -9.07
CA PHE A 234 2.99 0.45 -7.96
C PHE A 234 3.67 1.84 -7.96
N GLY A 235 4.43 2.14 -9.01
CA GLY A 235 4.95 3.48 -9.31
C GLY A 235 6.40 3.71 -8.91
N ALA A 236 7.18 2.65 -8.73
CA ALA A 236 8.63 2.78 -8.62
C ALA A 236 9.25 3.41 -9.87
N ARG A 237 10.44 4.01 -9.70
CA ARG A 237 11.12 4.73 -10.77
C ARG A 237 12.49 4.12 -11.02
N VAL A 238 12.76 3.73 -12.28
CA VAL A 238 14.14 3.43 -12.68
C VAL A 238 14.85 4.75 -12.96
N ALA A 239 15.79 5.15 -12.10
CA ALA A 239 16.70 6.24 -12.41
C ALA A 239 17.87 5.71 -13.25
N ARG A 240 18.41 6.54 -14.15
CA ARG A 240 19.73 6.24 -14.73
C ARG A 240 20.76 6.98 -13.88
N SER A 241 21.75 6.26 -13.39
CA SER A 241 22.92 6.89 -12.79
C SER A 241 23.68 7.71 -13.85
N PRO A 242 24.48 8.71 -13.42
CA PRO A 242 25.35 9.46 -14.33
C PRO A 242 26.35 8.58 -15.09
N SER A 243 26.68 7.39 -14.58
CA SER A 243 27.58 6.42 -15.24
C SER A 243 26.89 5.56 -16.30
N GLY A 244 25.60 5.76 -16.56
CA GLY A 244 24.82 4.98 -17.53
C GLY A 244 24.27 3.66 -16.98
N SER A 245 24.63 3.27 -15.75
CA SER A 245 24.01 2.13 -15.08
C SER A 245 22.56 2.44 -14.67
N ARG A 246 21.63 1.51 -14.90
CA ARG A 246 20.24 1.65 -14.46
C ARG A 246 20.19 1.45 -12.94
N GLU A 247 19.94 2.52 -12.20
CA GLU A 247 19.76 2.47 -10.76
C GLU A 247 18.27 2.37 -10.45
N TYR A 248 17.88 1.22 -9.91
CA TYR A 248 16.50 1.02 -9.49
C TYR A 248 16.23 1.87 -8.24
N ARG A 249 15.25 2.78 -8.30
CA ARG A 249 14.76 3.49 -7.12
C ARG A 249 13.34 3.01 -6.86
N PRO A 250 13.08 2.30 -5.75
CA PRO A 250 11.71 2.03 -5.37
C PRO A 250 10.97 3.38 -5.34
N ARG A 251 9.67 3.37 -5.64
CA ARG A 251 8.81 4.51 -5.26
C ARG A 251 9.13 4.63 -3.80
N ALA A 252 9.69 5.77 -3.40
CA ALA A 252 10.24 5.91 -2.07
C ALA A 252 9.22 5.22 -1.17
N ALA A 253 9.65 4.19 -0.43
CA ALA A 253 8.89 3.89 0.76
C ALA A 253 8.66 5.25 1.43
N GLY A 254 7.78 5.28 2.41
CA GLY A 254 8.34 5.82 3.62
C GLY A 254 9.75 5.23 3.89
N ARG A 255 10.85 5.74 3.29
CA ARG A 255 11.71 6.57 4.13
C ARG A 255 10.67 7.53 4.60
N THR A 256 10.13 7.29 5.80
CA THR A 256 9.48 8.29 6.61
C THR A 256 10.28 9.53 6.30
N VAL A 257 9.79 10.33 5.35
CA VAL A 257 10.46 11.55 5.00
C VAL A 257 10.19 12.25 6.29
N PRO A 258 11.22 12.43 7.12
CA PRO A 258 11.00 12.98 8.43
C PRO A 258 10.19 14.25 8.17
N ARG A 259 9.04 14.38 8.85
CA ARG A 259 8.03 15.41 8.53
C ARG A 259 8.68 16.78 8.28
N TRP A 260 9.79 16.99 8.97
CA TRP A 260 10.79 17.98 8.67
C TRP A 260 12.21 17.37 8.72
N ARG A 261 13.16 18.01 8.06
CA ARG A 261 14.60 17.78 8.23
C ARG A 261 15.29 19.11 8.45
N PHE A 262 16.19 19.17 9.43
CA PHE A 262 17.03 20.35 9.65
C PHE A 262 18.51 19.99 9.44
N GLU A 263 19.15 20.61 8.45
CA GLU A 263 20.59 20.46 8.17
C GLU A 263 21.37 21.54 8.92
N VAL A 264 22.26 21.12 9.83
CA VAL A 264 23.08 22.04 10.63
C VAL A 264 24.16 22.66 9.76
N VAL A 265 24.11 23.98 9.62
CA VAL A 265 25.16 24.79 8.98
C VAL A 265 26.16 25.27 10.02
N GLU A 266 25.67 25.66 11.20
CA GLU A 266 26.49 26.17 12.30
C GLU A 266 25.88 25.78 13.65
N ALA A 267 26.73 25.45 14.62
CA ALA A 267 26.34 25.12 15.98
C ALA A 267 27.10 26.02 16.96
N ARG A 268 26.39 26.64 17.92
CA ARG A 268 26.97 27.49 18.96
C ARG A 268 26.38 27.14 20.33
N VAL A 269 27.23 26.99 21.32
CA VAL A 269 26.79 26.91 22.71
C VAL A 269 26.56 28.32 23.22
N ASP A 270 25.35 28.60 23.70
CA ASP A 270 25.04 29.80 24.47
C ASP A 270 24.67 29.44 25.92
N GLY A 271 24.56 30.43 26.80
CA GLY A 271 24.30 30.20 28.22
C GLY A 271 22.94 29.56 28.54
N VAL A 272 22.14 29.22 27.53
CA VAL A 272 20.81 28.59 27.65
C VAL A 272 20.77 27.20 26.99
N GLY A 273 21.69 26.89 26.08
CA GLY A 273 21.83 25.57 25.48
C GLY A 273 22.65 25.57 24.19
N LEU A 274 22.45 24.55 23.37
CA LEU A 274 23.08 24.44 22.06
C LEU A 274 22.14 25.00 21.00
N ARG A 275 22.58 26.08 20.35
CA ARG A 275 21.87 26.77 19.27
C ARG A 275 22.37 26.31 17.91
N LEU A 276 21.47 25.82 17.08
CA LEU A 276 21.74 25.30 15.74
C LEU A 276 21.15 26.23 14.69
N LEU A 277 21.98 26.67 13.75
CA LEU A 277 21.60 27.40 12.56
C LEU A 277 21.70 26.48 11.37
N GLY A 278 20.72 26.52 10.47
CA GLY A 278 20.61 25.51 9.46
C GLY A 278 19.53 25.75 8.42
N ARG A 279 19.35 24.74 7.57
CA ARG A 279 18.30 24.72 6.55
C ARG A 279 17.21 23.76 7.00
N LEU A 280 15.98 24.27 7.08
CA LEU A 280 14.79 23.48 7.33
C LEU A 280 14.13 23.10 6.01
N ASP A 281 13.81 21.82 5.86
CA ASP A 281 12.91 21.28 4.84
C ASP A 281 11.68 20.71 5.57
N GLY A 282 10.50 21.29 5.38
CA GLY A 282 9.26 20.92 6.08
C GLY A 282 8.86 21.84 7.24
N GLU A 283 7.95 21.36 8.10
CA GLU A 283 7.43 22.11 9.27
C GLU A 283 7.75 21.38 10.58
N ILE A 284 8.39 22.11 11.50
CA ILE A 284 8.76 21.66 12.85
C ILE A 284 7.94 22.42 13.90
N ARG A 285 7.42 21.72 14.91
CA ARG A 285 6.65 22.33 16.01
C ARG A 285 7.55 22.55 17.22
N ASP A 286 7.30 23.65 17.93
CA ASP A 286 7.96 23.90 19.22
C ASP A 286 7.62 22.78 20.22
N GLY A 287 8.64 22.24 20.89
CA GLY A 287 8.50 21.14 21.85
C GLY A 287 8.52 19.73 21.24
N GLU A 288 8.73 19.59 19.93
CA GLU A 288 8.73 18.29 19.26
C GLU A 288 10.01 17.48 19.57
N PRO A 289 9.92 16.18 19.91
CA PRO A 289 11.09 15.35 20.11
C PRO A 289 11.81 15.09 18.79
N ALA A 290 13.13 15.01 18.83
CA ALA A 290 13.97 14.81 17.66
C ALA A 290 15.09 13.81 17.93
N ARG A 291 15.82 13.44 16.89
CA ARG A 291 17.12 12.82 17.02
C ARG A 291 18.12 13.53 16.11
N LEU A 292 19.31 13.73 16.63
CA LEU A 292 20.46 14.21 15.88
C LEU A 292 21.12 13.00 15.22
N VAL A 293 21.26 13.05 13.91
CA VAL A 293 21.92 12.05 13.08
C VAL A 293 23.20 12.69 12.54
N ASP A 294 24.34 12.26 13.08
CA ASP A 294 25.68 12.61 12.60
C ASP A 294 26.41 11.33 12.15
N ALA A 295 27.49 11.45 11.39
CA ALA A 295 28.29 10.34 10.90
C ALA A 295 28.86 9.44 12.02
N ALA A 296 28.93 9.93 13.26
CA ALA A 296 29.50 9.24 14.40
C ALA A 296 28.48 8.63 15.37
N ALA A 297 27.25 9.17 15.46
CA ALA A 297 26.26 8.75 16.45
C ALA A 297 24.85 9.27 16.14
N GLU A 298 23.86 8.56 16.69
CA GLU A 298 22.49 9.07 16.85
C GLU A 298 22.28 9.49 18.31
N VAL A 299 21.85 10.74 18.52
CA VAL A 299 21.61 11.29 19.86
C VAL A 299 20.14 11.69 19.98
N PRO A 300 19.38 11.12 20.95
CA PRO A 300 18.00 11.50 21.17
C PRO A 300 17.92 12.91 21.78
N ILE A 301 16.94 13.69 21.32
CA ILE A 301 16.65 15.05 21.78
C ILE A 301 15.21 15.08 22.26
N ALA A 302 15.02 15.37 23.56
CA ALA A 302 13.70 15.32 24.19
C ALA A 302 12.73 16.35 23.60
N ALA A 303 13.21 17.55 23.26
CA ALA A 303 12.42 18.60 22.65
C ALA A 303 13.30 19.59 21.88
N VAL A 304 12.84 20.01 20.70
CA VAL A 304 13.41 21.13 19.94
C VAL A 304 12.64 22.42 20.24
N ARG A 305 13.36 23.53 20.44
CA ARG A 305 12.75 24.86 20.47
C ARG A 305 13.01 25.61 19.18
N VAL A 306 11.94 26.07 18.53
CA VAL A 306 12.02 26.75 17.24
C VAL A 306 12.00 28.25 17.47
N GLY A 307 13.07 28.93 17.07
CA GLY A 307 13.16 30.39 17.10
C GLY A 307 13.45 30.97 15.72
N GLU A 308 13.04 32.20 15.50
CA GLU A 308 13.44 33.00 14.33
C GLU A 308 14.37 34.10 14.82
N ASP A 309 15.54 34.23 14.20
CA ASP A 309 16.42 35.36 14.48
C ASP A 309 15.79 36.63 13.90
N PRO A 310 15.42 37.62 14.72
CA PRO A 310 14.69 38.79 14.25
C PRO A 310 15.52 39.67 13.30
N ALA A 311 16.86 39.56 13.31
CA ALA A 311 17.74 40.33 12.44
C ALA A 311 17.91 39.70 11.07
N THR A 312 17.93 38.36 10.98
CA THR A 312 18.22 37.65 9.72
C THR A 312 17.04 36.86 9.17
N ARG A 313 15.93 36.79 9.92
CA ARG A 313 14.78 35.89 9.67
C ARG A 313 15.16 34.42 9.46
N SER A 314 16.30 34.03 10.03
CA SER A 314 16.80 32.66 9.93
C SER A 314 16.22 31.83 11.08
N LEU A 315 15.74 30.63 10.75
CA LEU A 315 15.28 29.67 11.74
C LEU A 315 16.48 29.11 12.50
N PHE A 316 16.35 29.00 13.82
CA PHE A 316 17.31 28.32 14.67
C PHE A 316 16.60 27.35 15.62
N LEU A 317 17.30 26.28 15.96
CA LEU A 317 16.84 25.31 16.95
C LEU A 317 17.66 25.45 18.22
N THR A 318 17.01 25.37 19.38
CA THR A 318 17.70 25.21 20.67
C THR A 318 17.44 23.81 21.21
N ILE A 319 18.50 23.12 21.60
CA ILE A 319 18.44 21.78 22.22
C ILE A 319 19.20 21.79 23.55
N ASP A 320 18.86 20.84 24.43
CA ASP A 320 19.40 20.76 25.79
C ASP A 320 20.94 20.69 25.82
N ALA A 321 21.54 21.32 26.82
CA ALA A 321 22.98 21.59 26.90
C ALA A 321 23.87 20.34 27.04
N ASP A 322 23.29 19.18 27.35
CA ASP A 322 24.04 17.92 27.53
C ASP A 322 24.38 17.23 26.19
N VAL A 323 23.94 17.78 25.05
CA VAL A 323 24.29 17.28 23.71
C VAL A 323 25.55 18.00 23.21
N PRO A 324 26.61 17.27 22.82
CA PRO A 324 27.80 17.90 22.24
C PRO A 324 27.46 18.60 20.91
N PRO A 325 28.14 19.71 20.57
CA PRO A 325 27.87 20.44 19.34
C PRO A 325 28.10 19.56 18.11
N PRO A 326 27.10 19.38 17.24
CA PRO A 326 27.23 18.55 16.05
C PRO A 326 28.21 19.15 15.04
N ALA A 327 28.79 18.30 14.20
CA ALA A 327 29.56 18.77 13.06
C ALA A 327 28.64 19.47 12.02
N PRO A 328 29.16 20.44 11.25
CA PRO A 328 28.46 20.96 10.08
C PRO A 328 28.06 19.83 9.12
N GLY A 329 26.80 19.83 8.68
CA GLY A 329 26.21 18.77 7.85
C GLY A 329 25.46 17.68 8.62
N ALA A 330 25.50 17.69 9.96
CA ALA A 330 24.62 16.83 10.76
C ALA A 330 23.13 17.16 10.52
N GLN A 331 22.27 16.18 10.70
CA GLN A 331 20.83 16.31 10.44
C GLN A 331 20.02 16.11 11.72
N LEU A 332 19.00 16.95 11.94
CA LEU A 332 17.93 16.62 12.87
C LEU A 332 16.69 16.14 12.11
N VAL A 333 16.05 15.12 12.69
CA VAL A 333 14.82 14.50 12.20
C VAL A 333 13.89 14.20 13.40
N PRO A 334 12.56 14.05 13.23
CA PRO A 334 11.64 13.61 14.28
C PRO A 334 12.09 12.29 14.90
N ALA A 335 11.82 12.11 16.20
CA ALA A 335 12.17 10.87 16.90
C ALA A 335 11.40 9.64 16.37
N ASP A 336 10.20 9.89 15.84
CA ASP A 336 9.16 8.96 15.39
C ASP A 336 9.16 8.69 13.86
N GLY A 337 10.12 9.28 13.13
CA GLY A 337 10.31 9.09 11.68
C GLY A 337 11.57 8.32 11.31
#